data_AF-A0A7V9GAJ2-F1
#
_entry.id   AF-A0A7V9GAJ2-F1
#
_cell.length_a   1.000
_cell.length_b   1.000
_cell.length_c   1.000
_cell.angle_alpha   90.00
_cell.angle_beta   90.00
_cell.angle_gamma   90.00
#
_symmetry.space_group_name_H-M   'P 1'
#
loop_
_entity.id
_entity.type
_entity.pdbx_description
1 polymer ?
#
loop_
_entity_poly.entity_id
_entity_poly.type
_entity_poly.pdbx_seq_one_letter_code
_entity_poly.pdbx_strand_id
1 'polypeptide(L)'
;KILNRPVTPIRHRASLTVIEAKHQRTLEKYNLEFTDLFKGKENILAEIVEKFLSNKAARTFNEVEEAINAQLNRLDKSLIKTEPTLSANLANRRKKIIWHVNALRKKYHRAEILKNEIVYRRIENLFIALLPHNALQERTINLLTFLNLYGTNFIDWIYEAIETDEKGHKTLYL
;
A
#
# COMPACT_ATOMS: atom_id res chain seq x y z
N LYS A 1 -25.29 3.21 39.63
CA LYS A 1 -25.66 3.55 38.23
C LYS A 1 -26.45 4.86 38.25
N ILE A 2 -25.94 5.94 37.67
CA ILE A 2 -26.48 7.32 37.83
C ILE A 2 -27.92 7.48 37.30
N LEU A 3 -28.34 6.68 36.30
CA LEU A 3 -29.65 6.82 35.64
C LEU A 3 -30.60 5.62 35.82
N ASN A 4 -30.23 4.60 36.59
CA ASN A 4 -31.02 3.36 36.79
C ASN A 4 -31.63 2.73 35.51
N ARG A 5 -30.96 2.88 34.36
CA ARG A 5 -31.36 2.33 33.06
C ARG A 5 -30.47 1.16 32.64
N PRO A 6 -31.00 0.20 31.84
CA PRO A 6 -30.15 -0.77 31.15
C PRO A 6 -29.20 -0.05 30.18
N VAL A 7 -28.03 -0.63 29.95
CA VAL A 7 -27.05 -0.08 29.01
C VAL A 7 -27.58 -0.26 27.59
N THR A 8 -27.59 0.82 26.80
CA THR A 8 -27.97 0.73 25.38
C THR A 8 -26.98 -0.15 24.63
N PRO A 9 -27.45 -1.16 23.86
CA PRO A 9 -26.57 -1.97 23.04
C PRO A 9 -25.80 -1.12 22.05
N ILE A 10 -24.48 -1.26 22.02
CA ILE A 10 -23.60 -0.59 21.06
C ILE A 10 -23.40 -1.55 19.89
N ARG A 11 -23.91 -1.21 18.71
CA ARG A 11 -23.66 -1.92 17.46
C ARG A 11 -22.73 -1.10 16.56
N HIS A 12 -21.87 -1.80 15.82
CA HIS A 12 -21.04 -1.17 14.80
C HIS A 12 -21.94 -0.75 13.62
N ARG A 13 -21.66 0.44 13.06
CA ARG A 13 -22.25 0.83 11.78
C ARG A 13 -21.64 -0.01 10.66
N ALA A 14 -22.38 -0.21 9.59
CA ALA A 14 -21.82 -0.72 8.34
C ALA A 14 -20.72 0.23 7.86
N SER A 15 -19.65 -0.35 7.31
CA SER A 15 -18.54 0.39 6.74
C SER A 15 -18.33 -0.06 5.30
N LEU A 16 -18.31 0.88 4.37
CA LEU A 16 -18.33 0.59 2.93
C LEU A 16 -17.34 1.47 2.17
N THR A 17 -16.74 0.90 1.12
CA THR A 17 -16.09 1.67 0.05
C THR A 17 -16.70 1.27 -1.29
N VAL A 18 -17.09 2.26 -2.06
CA VAL A 18 -17.62 2.13 -3.42
C VAL A 18 -16.46 2.13 -4.41
N ILE A 19 -16.36 1.08 -5.22
CA ILE A 19 -15.33 0.90 -6.23
C ILE A 19 -16.00 0.94 -7.60
N GLU A 20 -15.86 2.08 -8.29
CA GLU A 20 -16.33 2.21 -9.68
C GLU A 20 -15.51 1.32 -10.63
N ALA A 21 -16.12 0.82 -11.71
CA ALA A 21 -15.47 0.02 -12.75
C ALA A 21 -14.09 0.53 -13.21
N LYS A 22 -13.87 1.84 -13.32
CA LYS A 22 -12.57 2.42 -13.73
C LYS A 22 -11.45 2.14 -12.71
N HIS A 23 -11.80 2.13 -11.42
CA HIS A 23 -10.89 1.85 -10.32
C HIS A 23 -10.68 0.34 -10.15
N GLN A 24 -11.75 -0.45 -10.30
CA GLN A 24 -11.66 -1.91 -10.35
C GLN A 24 -10.68 -2.37 -11.43
N ARG A 25 -10.82 -1.88 -12.67
CA ARG A 25 -9.89 -2.21 -13.77
C ARG A 25 -8.44 -1.83 -13.46
N THR A 26 -8.22 -0.79 -12.66
CA THR A 26 -6.88 -0.36 -12.25
C THR A 26 -6.31 -1.29 -11.17
N LEU A 27 -7.13 -1.69 -10.19
CA LEU A 27 -6.79 -2.69 -9.18
C LEU A 27 -6.41 -4.02 -9.84
N GLU A 28 -7.27 -4.53 -10.73
CA GLU A 28 -7.04 -5.77 -11.49
C GLU A 28 -5.77 -5.70 -12.34
N LYS A 29 -5.57 -4.60 -13.08
CA LYS A 29 -4.40 -4.43 -13.96
C LYS A 29 -3.07 -4.57 -13.22
N TYR A 30 -3.00 -4.10 -11.97
CA TYR A 30 -1.79 -4.15 -11.16
C TYR A 30 -1.83 -5.23 -10.07
N ASN A 31 -2.83 -6.12 -10.12
CA ASN A 31 -3.04 -7.19 -9.14
C ASN A 31 -3.01 -6.66 -7.69
N LEU A 32 -3.79 -5.60 -7.45
CA LEU A 32 -3.95 -4.95 -6.16
C LEU A 32 -5.33 -5.26 -5.58
N GLU A 33 -5.38 -5.52 -4.29
CA GLU A 33 -6.63 -5.52 -3.52
C GLU A 33 -6.88 -4.14 -2.91
N PHE A 34 -8.13 -3.86 -2.49
CA PHE A 34 -8.44 -2.62 -1.77
C PHE A 34 -7.59 -2.46 -0.49
N THR A 35 -7.34 -3.58 0.21
CA THR A 35 -6.54 -3.63 1.44
C THR A 35 -5.07 -3.25 1.19
N ASP A 36 -4.55 -3.42 -0.02
CA ASP A 36 -3.19 -3.01 -0.35
C ASP A 36 -3.02 -1.48 -0.30
N LEU A 37 -4.09 -0.71 -0.52
CA LEU A 37 -4.05 0.77 -0.48
C LEU A 37 -3.58 1.31 0.86
N PHE A 38 -3.80 0.56 1.95
CA PHE A 38 -3.32 0.92 3.29
C PHE A 38 -1.80 0.84 3.45
N LYS A 39 -1.07 0.19 2.53
CA LYS A 39 0.39 0.26 2.46
C LYS A 39 0.88 1.66 2.08
N GLY A 40 0.01 2.49 1.48
CA GLY A 40 0.31 3.85 1.06
C GLY A 40 0.80 3.98 -0.38
N LYS A 41 0.53 5.13 -0.99
CA LYS A 41 0.76 5.42 -2.42
C LYS A 41 2.20 5.14 -2.88
N GLU A 42 3.19 5.59 -2.11
CA GLU A 42 4.60 5.43 -2.48
C GLU A 42 5.02 3.96 -2.52
N ASN A 43 4.53 3.13 -1.60
CA ASN A 43 4.85 1.71 -1.54
C ASN A 43 4.21 0.97 -2.71
N ILE A 44 2.94 1.27 -3.03
CA ILE A 44 2.28 0.70 -4.20
C ILE A 44 3.01 1.06 -5.50
N LEU A 45 3.40 2.33 -5.66
CA LEU A 45 4.16 2.75 -6.84
C LEU A 45 5.50 2.01 -6.94
N ALA A 46 6.20 1.81 -5.83
CA ALA A 46 7.42 1.01 -5.80
C ALA A 46 7.17 -0.45 -6.23
N GLU A 47 6.14 -1.10 -5.67
CA GLU A 47 5.76 -2.47 -6.07
C GLU A 47 5.42 -2.55 -7.57
N ILE A 48 4.75 -1.54 -8.12
CA ILE A 48 4.40 -1.49 -9.54
C ILE A 48 5.65 -1.37 -10.41
N VAL A 49 6.63 -0.54 -10.03
CA VAL A 49 7.90 -0.44 -10.77
C VAL A 49 8.59 -1.80 -10.83
N GLU A 50 8.68 -2.49 -9.69
CA GLU A 50 9.39 -3.75 -9.59
C GLU A 50 8.71 -4.88 -10.39
N LYS A 51 7.37 -4.96 -10.31
CA LYS A 51 6.60 -6.06 -10.91
C LYS A 51 6.28 -5.83 -12.39
N PHE A 52 5.95 -4.59 -12.78
CA PHE A 52 5.31 -4.31 -14.07
C PHE A 52 6.13 -3.41 -15.02
N LEU A 53 7.01 -2.55 -14.51
CA LEU A 53 7.76 -1.62 -15.38
C LEU A 53 9.18 -2.13 -15.66
N SER A 54 9.90 -2.54 -14.62
CA SER A 54 11.35 -2.75 -14.69
C SER A 54 11.82 -3.95 -13.86
N ASN A 55 11.26 -5.12 -14.15
CA ASN A 55 11.59 -6.40 -13.48
C ASN A 55 13.09 -6.72 -13.56
N LYS A 56 13.73 -6.47 -14.71
CA LYS A 56 15.18 -6.69 -14.87
C LYS A 56 16.01 -5.86 -13.89
N ALA A 57 15.70 -4.57 -13.75
CA ALA A 57 16.43 -3.69 -12.83
C ALA A 57 16.18 -4.09 -11.37
N ALA A 58 14.95 -4.47 -11.01
CA ALA A 58 14.63 -4.98 -9.68
C ALA A 58 15.45 -6.24 -9.33
N ARG A 59 15.58 -7.19 -10.27
CA ARG A 59 16.46 -8.36 -10.11
C ARG A 59 17.92 -7.95 -9.90
N THR A 60 18.45 -7.03 -10.70
CA THR A 60 19.82 -6.54 -10.55
C THR A 60 20.05 -5.90 -9.17
N PHE A 61 19.11 -5.12 -8.64
CA PHE A 61 19.22 -4.59 -7.28
C PHE A 61 19.28 -5.70 -6.22
N ASN A 62 18.43 -6.72 -6.35
CA ASN A 62 18.43 -7.86 -5.43
C ASN A 62 19.76 -8.64 -5.50
N GLU A 63 20.25 -8.94 -6.71
CA GLU A 63 21.53 -9.64 -6.93
C GLU A 63 22.71 -8.87 -6.31
N VAL A 64 22.74 -7.54 -6.47
CA VAL A 64 23.78 -6.69 -5.87
C VAL A 64 23.69 -6.70 -4.36
N GLU A 65 22.50 -6.59 -3.79
CA GLU A 65 22.29 -6.64 -2.34
C GLU A 65 22.70 -7.99 -1.73
N GLU A 66 22.34 -9.09 -2.38
CA GLU A 66 22.74 -10.45 -1.99
C GLU A 66 24.27 -10.63 -2.06
N ALA A 67 24.90 -10.20 -3.16
CA ALA A 67 26.35 -10.27 -3.32
C ALA A 67 27.09 -9.46 -2.26
N ILE A 68 26.64 -8.24 -1.96
CA ILE A 68 27.21 -7.40 -0.89
C ILE A 68 27.10 -8.12 0.46
N ASN A 69 25.91 -8.64 0.81
CA ASN A 69 25.71 -9.33 2.06
C ASN A 69 26.59 -10.59 2.17
N ALA A 70 26.74 -11.35 1.09
CA ALA A 70 27.61 -12.53 1.05
C ALA A 70 29.08 -12.16 1.29
N GLN A 71 29.60 -11.11 0.64
CA GLN A 71 30.98 -10.66 0.84
C GLN A 71 31.21 -10.10 2.25
N LEU A 72 30.26 -9.34 2.79
CA LEU A 72 30.36 -8.83 4.15
C LEU A 72 30.26 -9.94 5.20
N ASN A 73 29.50 -11.00 4.95
CA ASN A 73 29.47 -12.19 5.80
C ASN A 73 30.82 -12.93 5.78
N ARG A 74 31.45 -13.05 4.60
CA ARG A 74 32.78 -13.66 4.49
C ARG A 74 33.83 -12.84 5.24
N LEU A 75 33.78 -11.53 5.12
CA LEU A 75 34.69 -10.62 5.83
C LEU A 75 34.49 -10.73 7.35
N ASP A 76 33.25 -10.75 7.83
CA ASP A 76 32.92 -10.86 9.24
C ASP A 76 33.47 -12.15 9.88
N LYS A 77 33.30 -13.29 9.21
CA LYS A 77 33.86 -14.58 9.64
C LYS A 77 35.38 -14.58 9.73
N SER A 78 36.05 -13.79 8.88
CA SER A 78 37.51 -13.63 8.93
C SER A 78 37.94 -12.73 10.09
N LEU A 79 37.19 -11.65 10.36
CA LEU A 79 37.53 -10.67 11.39
C LEU A 79 37.26 -11.17 12.82
N ILE A 80 36.19 -11.95 13.04
CA ILE A 80 35.89 -12.55 14.36
C ILE A 80 37.06 -13.37 14.90
N LYS A 81 37.83 -14.02 14.02
CA LYS A 81 38.98 -14.85 14.41
C LYS A 81 40.20 -14.04 14.81
N THR A 82 40.31 -12.79 14.35
CA THR A 82 41.50 -11.95 14.54
C THR A 82 41.24 -10.82 15.54
N GLU A 83 40.15 -10.08 15.37
CA GLU A 83 39.81 -8.87 16.14
C GLU A 83 38.29 -8.71 16.30
N PRO A 84 37.69 -9.18 17.40
CA PRO A 84 36.23 -9.13 17.63
C PRO A 84 35.64 -7.71 17.62
N THR A 85 36.42 -6.70 18.01
CA THR A 85 35.98 -5.29 18.01
C THR A 85 35.71 -4.75 16.59
N LEU A 86 36.44 -5.25 15.58
CA LEU A 86 36.24 -4.88 14.18
C LEU A 86 34.96 -5.51 13.59
N SER A 87 34.53 -6.66 14.07
CA SER A 87 33.26 -7.28 13.67
C SER A 87 32.05 -6.40 14.03
N ALA A 88 32.04 -5.82 15.23
CA ALA A 88 30.99 -4.87 15.63
C ALA A 88 30.97 -3.60 14.74
N ASN A 89 32.14 -3.11 14.33
CA ASN A 89 32.25 -1.99 13.38
C ASN A 89 31.68 -2.39 12.01
N LEU A 90 32.02 -3.59 11.52
CA LEU A 90 31.55 -4.11 10.24
C LEU A 90 30.03 -4.21 10.17
N ALA A 91 29.35 -4.65 11.23
CA ALA A 91 27.89 -4.68 11.27
C ALA A 91 27.25 -3.30 11.04
N ASN A 92 27.83 -2.25 11.65
CA ASN A 92 27.38 -0.87 11.43
C ASN A 92 27.68 -0.39 9.99
N ARG A 93 28.84 -0.74 9.43
CA ARG A 93 29.19 -0.41 8.04
C ARG A 93 28.27 -1.13 7.05
N ARG A 94 27.94 -2.41 7.30
CA ARG A 94 26.98 -3.18 6.52
C ARG A 94 25.64 -2.45 6.40
N LYS A 95 25.06 -2.02 7.53
CA LYS A 95 23.79 -1.26 7.52
C LYS A 95 23.87 -0.02 6.63
N LYS A 96 24.98 0.73 6.67
CA LYS A 96 25.19 1.92 5.82
C LYS A 96 25.30 1.56 4.34
N ILE A 97 26.04 0.51 3.99
CA ILE A 97 26.17 0.06 2.59
C ILE A 97 24.80 -0.32 2.02
N ILE A 98 24.04 -1.17 2.75
CA ILE A 98 22.69 -1.57 2.34
C ILE A 98 21.75 -0.37 2.26
N TRP A 99 21.88 0.60 3.17
CA TRP A 99 21.12 1.84 3.10
C TRP A 99 21.41 2.63 1.82
N HIS A 100 22.66 2.74 1.39
CA HIS A 100 23.03 3.44 0.15
C HIS A 100 22.47 2.73 -1.09
N VAL A 101 22.50 1.39 -1.13
CA VAL A 101 21.89 0.61 -2.22
C VAL A 101 20.38 0.86 -2.28
N ASN A 102 19.71 0.80 -1.13
CA ASN A 102 18.27 1.09 -1.03
C ASN A 102 17.92 2.53 -1.40
N ALA A 103 18.77 3.50 -1.07
CA ALA A 103 18.59 4.88 -1.48
C ALA A 103 18.66 5.04 -3.01
N LEU A 104 19.56 4.32 -3.68
CA LEU A 104 19.62 4.27 -5.14
C LEU A 104 18.38 3.60 -5.74
N ARG A 105 17.92 2.47 -5.17
CA ARG A 105 16.68 1.80 -5.59
C ARG A 105 15.47 2.73 -5.50
N LYS A 106 15.32 3.48 -4.41
CA LYS A 106 14.25 4.49 -4.26
C LYS A 106 14.33 5.60 -5.31
N LYS A 107 15.52 6.11 -5.62
CA LYS A 107 15.72 7.10 -6.69
C LYS A 107 15.35 6.53 -8.05
N TYR A 108 15.73 5.28 -8.31
CA TYR A 108 15.38 4.58 -9.53
C TYR A 108 13.86 4.43 -9.68
N HIS A 109 13.15 3.98 -8.64
CA HIS A 109 11.69 3.88 -8.68
C HIS A 109 11.03 5.22 -9.01
N ARG A 110 11.49 6.31 -8.38
CA ARG A 110 10.97 7.66 -8.68
C ARG A 110 11.20 8.04 -10.14
N ALA A 111 12.40 7.79 -10.68
CA ALA A 111 12.71 8.09 -12.06
C ALA A 111 11.84 7.28 -13.05
N GLU A 112 11.62 6.00 -12.77
CA GLU A 112 10.78 5.14 -13.62
C GLU A 112 9.31 5.52 -13.57
N ILE A 113 8.79 5.90 -12.41
CA ILE A 113 7.43 6.43 -12.27
C ILE A 113 7.26 7.75 -13.02
N LEU A 114 8.25 8.65 -12.96
CA LEU A 114 8.20 9.93 -13.70
C LEU A 114 8.19 9.73 -15.21
N LYS A 115 8.90 8.72 -15.73
CA LYS A 115 8.81 8.34 -17.16
C LYS A 115 7.44 7.79 -17.54
N ASN A 116 6.73 7.20 -16.58
CA ASN A 116 5.44 6.53 -16.77
C ASN A 116 4.31 7.33 -16.11
N GLU A 117 4.13 8.58 -16.53
CA GLU A 117 3.16 9.50 -15.92
C GLU A 117 1.73 8.95 -15.91
N ILE A 118 1.35 8.19 -16.94
CA ILE A 118 0.03 7.54 -17.01
C ILE A 118 -0.19 6.58 -15.83
N VAL A 119 0.85 5.84 -15.43
CA VAL A 119 0.78 4.93 -14.28
C VAL A 119 0.62 5.74 -13.00
N TYR A 120 1.43 6.78 -12.83
CA TYR A 120 1.35 7.68 -11.68
C TYR A 120 -0.06 8.27 -11.53
N ARG A 121 -0.61 8.89 -12.59
CA ARG A 121 -1.94 9.50 -12.57
C ARG A 121 -3.04 8.48 -12.28
N ARG A 122 -2.94 7.25 -12.80
CA ARG A 122 -3.92 6.18 -12.52
C ARG A 122 -3.95 5.81 -11.04
N ILE A 123 -2.77 5.62 -10.44
CA ILE A 123 -2.67 5.28 -9.01
C ILE A 123 -3.08 6.49 -8.14
N GLU A 124 -2.71 7.70 -8.53
CA GLU A 124 -3.14 8.91 -7.83
C GLU A 124 -4.67 9.04 -7.83
N ASN A 125 -5.32 8.88 -8.99
CA ASN A 125 -6.79 8.89 -9.09
C ASN A 125 -7.43 7.76 -8.28
N LEU A 126 -6.79 6.58 -8.22
CA LEU A 126 -7.25 5.47 -7.39
C LEU A 126 -7.26 5.83 -5.90
N PHE A 127 -6.18 6.46 -5.40
CA PHE A 127 -6.12 6.94 -4.01
C PHE A 127 -7.12 8.04 -3.74
N ILE A 128 -7.28 9.00 -4.65
CA ILE A 128 -8.26 10.10 -4.50
C ILE A 128 -9.68 9.53 -4.38
N ALA A 129 -10.01 8.49 -5.13
CA ALA A 129 -11.35 7.91 -5.12
C ALA A 129 -11.60 6.97 -3.95
N LEU A 130 -10.66 6.09 -3.61
CA LEU A 130 -10.88 4.99 -2.66
C LEU A 130 -10.34 5.27 -1.26
N LEU A 131 -9.30 6.09 -1.14
CA LEU A 131 -8.67 6.44 0.13
C LEU A 131 -8.26 7.93 0.18
N PRO A 132 -9.22 8.86 -0.04
CA PRO A 132 -8.94 10.29 -0.13
C PRO A 132 -8.26 10.80 1.14
N HIS A 133 -7.18 11.58 0.98
CA HIS A 133 -6.37 12.06 2.10
C HIS A 133 -5.85 10.96 3.05
N ASN A 134 -5.68 9.73 2.54
CA ASN A 134 -5.38 8.53 3.34
C ASN A 134 -6.44 8.22 4.42
N ALA A 135 -7.68 8.67 4.22
CA ALA A 135 -8.85 8.35 5.04
C ALA A 135 -9.82 7.47 4.27
N LEU A 136 -10.68 6.73 5.00
CA LEU A 136 -11.72 5.91 4.39
C LEU A 136 -12.68 6.77 3.55
N GLN A 137 -13.04 6.28 2.37
CA GLN A 137 -13.92 6.97 1.42
C GLN A 137 -15.20 7.50 2.08
N GLU A 138 -15.89 6.66 2.84
CA GLU A 138 -17.13 6.98 3.56
C GLU A 138 -17.01 8.14 4.58
N ARG A 139 -15.79 8.51 4.98
CA ARG A 139 -15.53 9.60 5.93
C ARG A 139 -15.20 10.92 5.23
N THR A 140 -15.10 10.92 3.92
CA THR A 140 -14.59 12.06 3.15
C THR A 140 -15.46 12.38 1.94
N ILE A 141 -15.89 11.37 1.18
CA ILE A 141 -16.75 11.55 0.01
C ILE A 141 -18.21 11.60 0.47
N ASN A 142 -18.91 12.64 0.02
CA ASN A 142 -20.33 12.81 0.29
C ASN A 142 -21.18 11.91 -0.61
N LEU A 143 -22.27 11.37 -0.06
CA LEU A 143 -23.28 10.57 -0.78
C LEU A 143 -23.79 11.27 -2.06
N LEU A 144 -23.95 12.60 -2.05
CA LEU A 144 -24.42 13.37 -3.20
C LEU A 144 -23.57 13.17 -4.45
N THR A 145 -22.27 12.90 -4.30
CA THR A 145 -21.38 12.59 -5.42
C THR A 145 -21.88 11.36 -6.19
N PHE A 146 -22.26 10.30 -5.48
CA PHE A 146 -22.73 9.06 -6.09
C PHE A 146 -24.16 9.18 -6.59
N LEU A 147 -25.03 9.88 -5.87
CA LEU A 147 -26.41 10.14 -6.34
C LEU A 147 -26.43 10.95 -7.64
N ASN A 148 -25.53 11.91 -7.80
CA ASN A 148 -25.43 12.68 -9.04
C ASN A 148 -24.94 11.82 -10.22
N LEU A 149 -24.13 10.79 -9.98
CA LEU A 149 -23.60 9.92 -11.03
C LEU A 149 -24.52 8.74 -11.37
N TYR A 150 -25.19 8.18 -10.37
CA TYR A 150 -25.91 6.90 -10.47
C TYR A 150 -27.41 7.00 -10.16
N GLY A 151 -27.90 8.18 -9.78
CA GLY A 151 -29.30 8.40 -9.40
C GLY A 151 -29.68 7.72 -8.10
N THR A 152 -30.99 7.59 -7.87
CA THR A 152 -31.55 7.03 -6.62
C THR A 152 -31.31 5.53 -6.48
N ASN A 153 -31.13 4.79 -7.58
CA ASN A 153 -30.85 3.35 -7.57
C ASN A 153 -29.58 3.01 -6.76
N PHE A 154 -28.65 3.95 -6.63
CA PHE A 154 -27.46 3.79 -5.81
C PHE A 154 -27.79 3.52 -4.33
N ILE A 155 -28.89 4.07 -3.82
CA ILE A 155 -29.34 3.84 -2.45
C ILE A 155 -29.75 2.38 -2.28
N ASP A 156 -30.46 1.81 -3.25
CA ASP A 156 -30.89 0.42 -3.23
C ASP A 156 -29.68 -0.53 -3.22
N TRP A 157 -28.68 -0.26 -4.06
CA TRP A 157 -27.42 -1.03 -4.07
C TRP A 157 -26.66 -1.00 -2.74
N ILE A 158 -26.68 0.14 -2.03
CA ILE A 158 -26.11 0.22 -0.68
C ILE A 158 -26.90 -0.68 0.29
N TYR A 159 -28.23 -0.63 0.26
CA TYR A 159 -29.05 -1.44 1.15
C TYR A 159 -28.86 -2.94 0.90
N GLU A 160 -28.75 -3.35 -0.37
CA GLU A 160 -28.48 -4.74 -0.75
C GLU A 160 -27.10 -5.22 -0.30
N ALA A 161 -26.09 -4.33 -0.29
CA ALA A 161 -24.73 -4.68 0.10
C ALA A 161 -24.51 -4.75 1.62
N ILE A 162 -25.37 -4.12 2.42
CA ILE A 162 -25.22 -4.06 3.88
C ILE A 162 -25.79 -5.33 4.54
N GLU A 163 -24.92 -6.08 5.21
CA GLU A 163 -25.32 -7.15 6.13
C GLU A 163 -25.13 -6.69 7.57
N THR A 164 -26.20 -6.72 8.36
CA THR A 164 -26.24 -6.11 9.71
C THR A 164 -25.56 -6.93 10.80
N ASP A 165 -25.25 -8.20 10.52
CA ASP A 165 -24.55 -9.09 11.46
C ASP A 165 -23.05 -9.20 11.17
N GLU A 166 -22.60 -8.73 10.00
CA GLU A 166 -21.19 -8.68 9.65
C GLU A 166 -20.55 -7.37 10.12
N LYS A 167 -19.36 -7.46 10.74
CA LYS A 167 -18.64 -6.30 11.31
C LYS A 167 -17.50 -5.78 10.41
N GLY A 168 -17.27 -6.42 9.27
CA GLY A 168 -16.18 -6.10 8.35
C GLY A 168 -16.43 -4.83 7.54
N HIS A 169 -15.35 -4.24 7.02
CA HIS A 169 -15.45 -3.23 5.97
C HIS A 169 -15.78 -3.92 4.66
N LYS A 170 -16.82 -3.46 3.97
CA LYS A 170 -17.27 -4.03 2.69
C LYS A 170 -16.83 -3.17 1.51
N THR A 171 -16.60 -3.81 0.38
CA THR A 171 -16.36 -3.13 -0.90
C THR A 171 -17.55 -3.37 -1.83
N LEU A 172 -18.19 -2.29 -2.27
CA LEU A 172 -19.28 -2.33 -3.25
C LEU A 172 -18.72 -2.01 -4.63
N TYR A 173 -18.77 -2.97 -5.54
CA TYR A 173 -18.33 -2.79 -6.92
C TYR A 173 -19.50 -2.33 -7.79
N LEU A 174 -19.29 -1.25 -8.56
CA LEU A 174 -20.27 -0.67 -9.51
C LEU A 174 -19.85 -0.87 -10.96
#